data_AF-J9D2Y9-F1
#
_entry.id   AF-J9D2Y9-F1
#
_cell.length_a   1.000
_cell.length_b   1.000
_cell.length_c   1.000
_cell.angle_alpha   90.00
_cell.angle_beta   90.00
_cell.angle_gamma   90.00
#
_symmetry.space_group_name_H-M   'P 1'
#
loop_
_entity.id
_entity.type
_entity.pdbx_description
1 polymer ?
#
loop_
_entity_poly.entity_id
_entity_poly.type
_entity_poly.pdbx_seq_one_letter_code
_entity_poly.pdbx_strand_id
1 'polypeptide(L)'
;MPFIHMKNEELQELEEALSKYVPLIPEPIIDYFLTKAGISYADQNVKKYISLIMQKFLTDVSISAFQYHKVIQKAVQKDKRFAKEKKITFQVADLEKALEEMGIDIQRQFYYL
;
A
#
# COMPACT_ATOMS: atom_id res chain seq x y z
N MET A 1 8.85 -13.86 14.15
CA MET A 1 7.73 -13.85 13.18
C MET A 1 6.52 -14.47 13.86
N PRO A 2 5.40 -13.75 14.03
CA PRO A 2 4.19 -14.40 14.50
C PRO A 2 3.61 -15.19 13.33
N PHE A 3 3.58 -16.51 13.45
CA PHE A 3 2.74 -17.34 12.60
C PHE A 3 1.30 -16.89 12.84
N ILE A 4 0.61 -16.48 11.78
CA ILE A 4 -0.80 -16.11 11.84
C ILE A 4 -1.56 -17.40 12.20
N HIS A 5 -1.94 -17.54 13.47
CA HIS A 5 -2.83 -18.61 13.91
C HIS A 5 -4.27 -18.13 13.66
N MET A 6 -4.64 -18.06 12.38
CA MET A 6 -6.01 -17.74 11.97
C MET A 6 -6.89 -18.92 12.35
N LYS A 7 -7.98 -18.67 13.07
CA LYS A 7 -8.92 -19.74 13.41
C LYS A 7 -9.60 -20.23 12.12
N ASN A 8 -9.94 -21.52 12.05
CA ASN A 8 -10.60 -22.08 10.87
C ASN A 8 -11.91 -21.36 10.51
N GLU A 9 -12.63 -20.84 11.50
CA GLU A 9 -13.85 -20.05 11.32
C GLU A 9 -13.57 -18.73 10.58
N GLU A 10 -12.49 -18.03 10.94
CA GLU A 10 -12.07 -16.76 10.31
C GLU A 10 -11.60 -16.97 8.86
N LEU A 11 -10.99 -18.12 8.57
CA LEU A 11 -10.61 -18.50 7.20
C LEU A 11 -11.83 -18.77 6.33
N GLN A 12 -12.85 -19.46 6.86
CA GLN A 12 -14.09 -19.72 6.13
C GLN A 12 -14.84 -18.42 5.82
N GLU A 13 -14.93 -17.51 6.79
CA GLU A 13 -15.51 -16.17 6.57
C GLU A 13 -14.75 -15.38 5.50
N LEU A 14 -13.42 -15.47 5.49
CA LEU A 14 -12.58 -14.83 4.47
C LEU A 14 -12.84 -15.41 3.08
N GLU A 15 -12.91 -16.73 2.94
CA GLU A 15 -13.22 -17.40 1.68
C GLU A 15 -14.60 -17.00 1.16
N GLU A 16 -15.60 -16.93 2.04
CA GLU A 16 -16.95 -16.49 1.66
C GLU A 16 -16.94 -15.03 1.22
N ALA A 17 -16.26 -14.14 1.95
CA ALA A 17 -16.11 -12.74 1.57
C ALA A 17 -15.38 -12.58 0.24
N LEU A 18 -14.35 -13.38 -0.02
CA LEU A 18 -13.58 -13.35 -1.27
C LEU A 18 -14.42 -13.81 -2.47
N SER A 19 -15.32 -14.78 -2.27
CA SER A 19 -16.23 -15.22 -3.34
C SER A 19 -17.06 -14.05 -3.89
N LYS A 20 -17.47 -13.12 -3.01
CA LYS A 20 -18.28 -11.92 -3.31
C LYS A 20 -17.44 -10.69 -3.68
N TYR A 21 -16.13 -10.72 -3.44
CA TYR A 21 -15.23 -9.61 -3.72
C TYR A 21 -15.02 -9.44 -5.23
N VAL A 22 -15.23 -8.20 -5.69
CA VAL A 22 -14.93 -7.75 -7.05
C VAL A 22 -13.59 -7.02 -7.00
N PRO A 23 -12.53 -7.55 -7.64
CA PRO A 23 -11.20 -6.96 -7.54
C PRO A 23 -11.12 -5.59 -8.19
N LEU A 24 -10.50 -4.64 -7.49
CA LEU A 24 -10.21 -3.30 -8.02
C LEU A 24 -9.12 -3.35 -9.09
N ILE A 25 -8.14 -4.26 -8.92
CA ILE A 25 -7.07 -4.48 -9.89
C ILE A 25 -7.59 -5.44 -10.96
N PRO A 26 -7.60 -5.06 -12.26
CA PRO A 26 -8.04 -5.94 -13.33
C PRO A 26 -7.24 -7.24 -13.39
N GLU A 27 -7.94 -8.36 -13.53
CA GLU A 27 -7.32 -9.69 -13.63
C GLU A 27 -6.21 -9.82 -14.69
N PRO A 28 -6.33 -9.24 -15.91
CA PRO A 28 -5.29 -9.35 -16.92
C PRO A 28 -3.93 -8.76 -16.48
N ILE A 29 -3.93 -7.77 -15.60
CA ILE A 29 -2.70 -7.18 -15.05
C ILE A 29 -2.03 -8.19 -14.12
N ILE A 30 -2.81 -8.85 -13.27
CA ILE A 30 -2.32 -9.87 -12.36
C ILE A 30 -1.76 -11.06 -13.15
N ASP A 31 -2.48 -11.50 -14.19
CA ASP A 31 -2.02 -12.59 -15.07
C ASP A 31 -0.70 -12.26 -15.78
N TYR A 32 -0.55 -11.03 -16.26
CA TYR A 32 0.69 -10.57 -16.86
C TYR A 32 1.87 -10.68 -15.87
N PHE A 33 1.72 -10.19 -14.64
CA PHE A 33 2.80 -10.24 -13.65
C PHE A 33 3.09 -11.66 -13.15
N LEU A 34 2.07 -12.51 -12.99
CA LEU A 34 2.26 -13.91 -12.62
C LEU A 34 3.00 -14.69 -13.72
N THR A 35 2.60 -14.51 -14.97
CA THR A 35 3.27 -15.13 -16.13
C THR A 35 4.71 -14.64 -16.24
N LYS A 36 4.95 -13.33 -16.07
CA LYS A 36 6.29 -12.73 -16.08
C LYS A 36 7.18 -13.28 -14.96
N ALA A 37 6.61 -13.60 -13.81
CA ALA A 37 7.30 -14.23 -12.69
C ALA A 37 7.47 -15.76 -12.84
N GLY A 38 6.90 -16.37 -13.89
CA GLY A 38 6.93 -17.83 -14.10
C GLY A 38 6.01 -18.60 -13.15
N ILE A 39 5.00 -17.95 -12.57
CA ILE A 39 4.07 -18.56 -11.60
C ILE A 39 2.83 -19.07 -12.32
N SER A 40 2.54 -20.36 -12.15
CA SER A 40 1.27 -20.99 -12.54
C SER A 40 0.42 -21.25 -11.30
N TYR A 41 -0.90 -21.06 -11.42
CA TYR A 41 -1.86 -21.29 -10.33
C TYR A 41 -3.04 -22.12 -10.82
N ALA A 42 -3.60 -22.95 -9.93
CA ALA A 42 -4.74 -23.81 -10.24
C ALA A 42 -6.08 -23.21 -9.79
N ASP A 43 -6.07 -22.49 -8.67
CA ASP A 43 -7.26 -21.87 -8.08
C ASP A 43 -7.44 -20.43 -8.59
N GLN A 44 -8.63 -20.12 -9.12
CA GLN A 44 -8.98 -18.77 -9.61
C GLN A 44 -9.04 -17.74 -8.47
N ASN A 45 -9.27 -18.17 -7.23
CA ASN A 45 -9.27 -17.27 -6.08
C ASN A 45 -7.91 -16.64 -5.81
N VAL A 46 -6.81 -17.25 -6.30
CA VAL A 46 -5.44 -16.70 -6.17
C VAL A 46 -5.37 -15.27 -6.71
N LYS A 47 -6.05 -14.98 -7.83
CA LYS A 47 -6.09 -13.62 -8.38
C LYS A 47 -6.77 -12.64 -7.44
N LYS A 48 -7.90 -13.03 -6.85
CA LYS A 48 -8.66 -12.20 -5.92
C LYS A 48 -7.85 -11.93 -4.65
N TYR A 49 -7.16 -12.94 -4.12
CA TYR A 49 -6.25 -12.79 -3.00
C TYR A 49 -5.11 -11.82 -3.31
N ILE A 50 -4.45 -11.97 -4.46
CA ILE A 50 -3.38 -11.06 -4.87
C ILE A 50 -3.92 -9.62 -5.01
N SER A 51 -5.06 -9.44 -5.68
CA SER A 51 -5.71 -8.13 -5.79
C SER A 51 -5.98 -7.52 -4.41
N LEU A 52 -6.51 -8.31 -3.47
CA LEU A 52 -6.83 -7.84 -2.12
C LEU A 52 -5.56 -7.43 -1.36
N ILE A 53 -4.51 -8.25 -1.42
CA ILE A 53 -3.23 -7.95 -0.76
C ILE A 53 -2.59 -6.70 -1.37
N MET A 54 -2.60 -6.56 -2.69
CA MET A 54 -2.11 -5.35 -3.37
C MET A 54 -2.90 -4.12 -2.95
N GLN A 55 -4.24 -4.22 -2.90
CA GLN A 55 -5.09 -3.12 -2.46
C GLN A 55 -4.80 -2.73 -0.99
N LYS A 56 -4.64 -3.71 -0.11
CA LYS A 56 -4.26 -3.48 1.30
C LYS A 56 -2.90 -2.79 1.38
N PHE A 57 -1.90 -3.30 0.67
CA PHE A 57 -0.56 -2.73 0.65
C PHE A 57 -0.56 -1.26 0.20
N LEU A 58 -1.21 -0.95 -0.92
CA LEU A 58 -1.35 0.44 -1.40
C LEU A 58 -2.06 1.34 -0.39
N THR A 59 -3.08 0.81 0.27
CA THR A 59 -3.84 1.53 1.30
C THR A 59 -2.96 1.84 2.52
N ASP A 60 -2.20 0.85 3.00
CA ASP A 60 -1.31 1.02 4.15
C ASP A 60 -0.21 2.04 3.88
N VAL A 61 0.44 1.96 2.71
CA VAL A 61 1.45 2.93 2.27
C VAL A 61 0.85 4.34 2.16
N SER A 62 -0.32 4.47 1.55
CA SER A 62 -0.99 5.76 1.37
C SER A 62 -1.40 6.37 2.71
N ILE A 63 -1.87 5.56 3.65
CA ILE A 63 -2.24 6.01 5.00
C ILE A 63 -1.00 6.46 5.76
N SER A 64 0.10 5.70 5.74
CA SER A 64 1.34 6.08 6.42
C SER A 64 1.90 7.39 5.83
N ALA A 65 2.00 7.50 4.50
CA ALA A 65 2.43 8.73 3.84
C ALA A 65 1.53 9.94 4.21
N PHE A 66 0.21 9.74 4.26
CA PHE A 66 -0.71 10.78 4.70
C PHE A 66 -0.51 11.20 6.16
N GLN A 67 -0.20 10.26 7.06
CA GLN A 67 0.13 10.56 8.45
C GLN A 67 1.41 11.39 8.55
N TYR A 68 2.46 11.01 7.81
CA TYR A 68 3.70 11.78 7.72
C TYR A 68 3.44 13.22 7.24
N HIS A 69 2.67 13.38 6.16
CA HIS A 69 2.31 14.68 5.62
C HIS A 69 1.65 15.57 6.69
N LYS A 70 0.70 15.02 7.45
CA LYS A 70 0.00 15.77 8.53
C LYS A 70 0.95 16.18 9.65
N VAL A 71 1.89 15.32 10.04
CA VAL A 71 2.87 15.62 11.09
C VAL A 71 3.79 16.75 10.65
N ILE A 72 4.31 16.68 9.43
CA ILE A 72 5.18 17.72 8.86
C ILE A 72 4.43 19.05 8.72
N GLN A 73 3.21 19.04 8.16
CA GLN A 73 2.41 20.26 8.04
C GLN A 73 2.12 20.92 9.41
N LYS A 74 1.81 20.13 10.45
CA LYS A 74 1.60 20.66 11.81
C LYS A 74 2.87 21.28 12.39
N ALA A 75 4.05 20.74 12.08
CA ALA A 75 5.33 21.30 12.52
C ALA A 75 5.59 22.66 11.84
N VAL A 76 5.35 22.76 10.53
CA VAL A 76 5.51 24.01 9.76
C VAL A 76 4.51 25.10 10.22
N GLN A 77 3.27 24.72 10.56
CA GLN A 77 2.25 25.65 11.07
C GLN A 77 2.62 26.38 12.37
N LYS A 78 3.59 25.86 13.15
CA LYS A 78 4.08 26.57 14.36
C LYS A 78 4.95 27.78 14.01
N ASP A 79 5.53 27.80 12.81
CA ASP A 79 6.32 28.92 12.33
C ASP A 79 5.42 29.93 11.61
N LYS A 80 5.13 31.05 12.28
CA LYS A 80 4.26 32.13 11.78
C LYS A 80 4.76 32.78 10.47
N ARG A 81 6.00 32.49 10.05
CA ARG A 81 6.57 32.98 8.78
C ARG A 81 6.05 32.23 7.56
N PHE A 82 5.57 31.01 7.73
CA PHE A 82 5.09 30.19 6.63
C PHE A 82 3.57 30.26 6.54
N ALA A 83 3.06 30.60 5.35
CA ALA A 83 1.63 30.64 5.09
C ALA A 83 1.03 29.24 5.25
N LYS A 84 -0.18 29.16 5.81
CA LYS A 84 -0.90 27.89 5.98
C LYS A 84 -1.24 27.31 4.60
N GLU A 85 -0.49 26.31 4.14
CA GLU A 85 -0.92 25.48 3.03
C GLU A 85 -2.16 24.69 3.46
N LYS A 86 -3.31 25.02 2.85
CA LYS A 86 -4.60 24.40 3.18
C LYS A 86 -4.86 23.11 2.41
N LYS A 87 -4.10 22.84 1.34
CA LYS A 87 -4.32 21.71 0.45
C LYS A 87 -3.40 20.55 0.84
N ILE A 88 -3.99 19.39 1.11
CA ILE A 88 -3.24 18.15 1.28
C ILE A 88 -2.62 17.77 -0.07
N THR A 89 -1.33 17.50 -0.08
CA THR A 89 -0.59 17.06 -1.27
C THR A 89 0.12 15.75 -0.97
N PHE A 90 0.24 14.89 -1.97
CA PHE A 90 1.01 13.66 -1.84
C PHE A 90 2.45 13.95 -2.24
N GLN A 91 3.33 14.14 -1.26
CA GLN A 91 4.72 14.52 -1.49
C GLN A 91 5.65 13.31 -1.41
N VAL A 92 6.72 13.33 -2.21
CA VAL A 92 7.68 12.23 -2.24
C VAL A 92 8.40 12.08 -0.90
N ALA A 93 8.70 13.18 -0.21
CA ALA A 93 9.34 13.15 1.11
C ALA A 93 8.48 12.42 2.18
N ASP A 94 7.15 12.47 2.05
CA ASP A 94 6.25 11.75 2.95
C ASP A 94 6.19 10.26 2.59
N LEU A 95 6.22 9.94 1.29
CA LEU A 95 6.24 8.57 0.79
C LEU A 95 7.56 7.86 1.12
N GLU A 96 8.70 8.54 1.00
CA GLU A 96 10.02 8.01 1.34
C GLU A 96 10.06 7.54 2.80
N LYS A 97 9.57 8.38 3.73
CA LYS A 97 9.47 8.01 5.15
C LYS A 97 8.52 6.84 5.39
N ALA A 98 7.37 6.83 4.74
CA ALA A 98 6.40 5.74 4.87
C ALA A 98 6.95 4.40 4.39
N LEU A 99 7.78 4.41 3.34
CA LEU A 99 8.42 3.20 2.80
C LEU A 99 9.64 2.77 3.60
N GLU A 100 10.38 3.71 4.18
CA GLU A 100 11.49 3.43 5.11
C GLU A 100 11.02 2.62 6.33
N GLU A 101 9.85 2.94 6.89
CA GLU A 101 9.23 2.15 7.97
C GLU A 101 8.92 0.70 7.57
N MET A 102 8.65 0.46 6.29
CA MET A 102 8.41 -0.87 5.74
C MET A 102 9.70 -1.59 5.33
N GLY A 103 10.87 -0.96 5.53
CA GLY A 103 12.17 -1.49 5.15
C GLY A 103 12.52 -1.32 3.66
N ILE A 104 11.84 -0.42 2.95
CA ILE A 104 12.10 -0.11 1.54
C ILE A 104 12.88 1.22 1.46
N ASP A 105 14.14 1.15 1.04
CA ASP A 105 14.98 2.34 0.82
C ASP A 105 14.78 2.90 -0.60
N ILE A 106 14.52 4.21 -0.71
CA ILE A 106 14.41 4.93 -1.98
C ILE A 106 15.60 5.86 -2.11
N GLN A 107 16.57 5.47 -2.93
CA GLN A 107 17.74 6.31 -3.22
C GLN A 107 17.44 7.20 -4.42
N ARG A 108 17.19 8.48 -4.16
CA ARG A 108 16.97 9.50 -5.20
C ARG A 108 17.89 10.70 -5.02
N GLN A 109 18.49 11.15 -6.12
CA GLN A 109 19.21 12.42 -6.14
C GLN A 109 18.22 13.59 -6.13
N PHE A 110 18.52 14.63 -5.34
CA PHE A 110 17.68 15.85 -5.29
C PHE A 110 17.86 16.75 -6.51
N TYR A 111 19.00 16.64 -7.18
CA TYR A 111 19.32 17.33 -8.42
C TYR A 111 20.31 16.47 -9.21
N TYR A 112 20.29 16.62 -10.53
CA TYR A 112 21.32 16.09 -11.41
C TYR A 112 22.32 17.21 -11.69
N LEU A 113 23.61 16.90 -11.65
CA LEU A 113 24.71 17.80 -12.05
C LEU A 113 24.88 17.82 -13.57
#